data_AF-A0AAV8ZKL0-F1
#
_entry.id   AF-A0AAV8ZKL0-F1
#
_cell.length_a   1.000
_cell.length_b   1.000
_cell.length_c   1.000
_cell.angle_alpha   90.00
_cell.angle_beta   90.00
_cell.angle_gamma   90.00
#
_symmetry.space_group_name_H-M   'P 1'
#
loop_
_entity.id
_entity.type
_entity.pdbx_description
1 polymer ?
#
loop_
_entity_poly.entity_id
_entity_poly.type
_entity_poly.pdbx_seq_one_letter_code
_entity_poly.pdbx_strand_id
1 'polypeptide(L)'
;MDLPNPSRLPKNGPVLSYVLVGDEAFQLTSYMMRPYPRVKEGSLTLAKRIFNYRLCRARRGTVCLHNFIKKNEDLLPTIRRRYCHCNIVNTEDGAGQWRNDVPTESFYIISNTRSNAYKKQANVNRQQFTEYFNDEGAVSWQIEKINHPDF
;
A
#
# COMPACT_ATOMS: atom_id res chain seq x y z
N MET A 1 -6.88 11.58 7.89
CA MET A 1 -5.60 11.04 7.40
C MET A 1 -4.85 12.21 6.80
N ASP A 2 -3.75 12.60 7.44
CA ASP A 2 -2.98 13.78 7.06
C ASP A 2 -1.92 13.35 6.05
N LEU A 3 -2.36 13.16 4.80
CA LEU A 3 -1.47 12.89 3.69
C LEU A 3 -1.06 14.20 3.00
N PRO A 4 0.13 14.25 2.37
CA PRO A 4 0.52 15.40 1.57
C PRO A 4 -0.49 15.70 0.47
N ASN A 5 -0.56 16.98 0.09
CA ASN A 5 -1.37 17.41 -1.05
C ASN A 5 -0.94 16.68 -2.33
N PRO A 6 -1.87 16.40 -3.26
CA PRO A 6 -1.56 15.79 -4.54
C PRO A 6 -0.41 16.49 -5.27
N SER A 7 0.49 15.72 -5.87
CA SER A 7 1.66 16.23 -6.56
C SER A 7 1.76 15.63 -7.98
N ARG A 8 2.52 16.30 -8.85
CA ARG A 8 2.74 15.82 -10.23
C ARG A 8 3.72 14.66 -10.23
N LEU A 9 3.32 13.54 -10.82
CA LEU A 9 4.22 12.45 -11.21
C LEU A 9 4.95 12.84 -12.50
N PRO A 10 6.29 12.63 -12.58
CA PRO A 10 7.26 13.37 -13.42
C PRO A 10 6.93 14.82 -13.85
N LYS A 11 7.86 15.51 -14.53
CA LYS A 11 7.65 16.93 -14.89
C LYS A 11 6.39 17.16 -15.77
N ASN A 12 5.94 16.15 -16.52
CA ASN A 12 4.83 16.25 -17.48
C ASN A 12 3.67 15.27 -17.23
N GLY A 13 3.62 14.58 -16.08
CA GLY A 13 2.56 13.60 -15.81
C GLY A 13 1.36 14.17 -15.04
N PRO A 14 0.38 13.30 -14.71
CA PRO A 14 -0.84 13.69 -14.02
C PRO A 14 -0.56 14.10 -12.56
N VAL A 15 -1.42 14.96 -12.03
CA VAL A 15 -1.47 15.25 -10.59
C VAL A 15 -2.21 14.10 -9.91
N LEU A 16 -1.52 13.30 -9.10
CA LEU A 16 -2.14 12.21 -8.35
C LEU A 16 -2.03 12.44 -6.84
N SER A 17 -3.05 11.99 -6.11
CA SER A 17 -3.05 12.00 -4.64
C SER A 17 -2.09 10.96 -4.08
N TYR A 18 -1.51 11.22 -2.90
CA TYR A 18 -0.78 10.19 -2.16
C TYR A 18 -1.74 9.12 -1.63
N VAL A 19 -1.33 7.86 -1.71
CA VAL A 19 -2.12 6.71 -1.25
C VAL A 19 -1.24 5.69 -0.53
N LEU A 20 -1.81 5.02 0.47
CA LEU A 20 -1.30 3.81 1.07
C LEU A 20 -1.64 2.61 0.18
N VAL A 21 -0.71 1.68 0.03
CA VAL A 21 -0.92 0.45 -0.76
C VAL A 21 -1.33 -0.68 0.17
N GLY A 22 -2.57 -1.15 0.03
CA GLY A 22 -3.13 -2.26 0.78
C GLY A 22 -3.34 -3.52 -0.07
N ASP A 23 -3.83 -4.56 0.57
CA ASP A 23 -4.39 -5.75 -0.09
C ASP A 23 -5.94 -5.71 -0.08
N GLU A 24 -6.57 -6.84 -0.40
CA GLU A 24 -8.02 -6.94 -0.50
C GLU A 24 -8.75 -6.90 0.86
N ALA A 25 -8.03 -7.09 1.98
CA ALA A 25 -8.61 -7.02 3.32
C ALA A 25 -9.00 -5.58 3.71
N PHE A 26 -8.32 -4.58 3.15
CA PHE A 26 -8.64 -3.18 3.39
C PHE A 26 -9.72 -2.67 2.44
N GLN A 27 -10.49 -1.68 2.88
CA GLN A 27 -11.47 -1.01 2.02
C GLN A 27 -10.75 -0.11 0.99
N LEU A 28 -11.32 0.01 -0.22
CA LEU A 28 -10.87 1.02 -1.18
C LEU A 28 -11.36 2.40 -0.70
N THR A 29 -10.41 3.32 -0.52
CA THR A 29 -10.68 4.67 -0.04
C THR A 29 -9.89 5.70 -0.88
N SER A 30 -10.10 7.00 -0.67
CA SER A 30 -9.31 8.04 -1.38
C SER A 30 -7.82 8.01 -1.04
N TYR A 31 -7.47 7.41 0.10
CA TYR A 31 -6.11 7.30 0.63
C TYR A 31 -5.61 5.86 0.72
N MET A 32 -6.47 4.85 0.57
CA MET A 32 -6.13 3.43 0.63
C MET A 32 -6.40 2.79 -0.74
N MET A 33 -5.32 2.44 -1.43
CA MET A 33 -5.36 1.79 -2.74
C MET A 33 -5.31 0.27 -2.56
N ARG A 34 -6.23 -0.44 -3.21
CA ARG A 34 -6.26 -1.90 -3.22
C ARG A 34 -6.48 -2.45 -4.64
N PRO A 35 -6.11 -3.73 -4.89
CA PRO A 35 -6.37 -4.38 -6.17
C PRO A 35 -7.84 -4.29 -6.60
N TYR A 36 -8.09 -4.35 -7.91
CA TYR A 36 -9.42 -4.63 -8.41
C TYR A 36 -9.89 -6.01 -7.90
N PRO A 37 -11.11 -6.11 -7.34
CA PRO A 37 -11.63 -7.38 -6.83
C PRO A 37 -11.69 -8.43 -7.94
N ARG A 38 -11.40 -9.69 -7.59
CA ARG A 38 -11.61 -10.82 -8.49
C ARG A 38 -13.06 -11.28 -8.38
N VAL A 39 -13.95 -10.62 -9.12
CA VAL A 39 -15.42 -10.81 -8.98
C VAL A 39 -15.90 -12.14 -9.58
N LYS A 40 -15.11 -12.75 -10.48
CA LYS A 40 -15.18 -14.13 -11.04
C LYS A 40 -13.98 -14.33 -11.96
N GLU A 41 -13.51 -15.58 -12.12
CA GLU A 41 -12.44 -15.93 -13.06
C GLU A 41 -12.82 -15.47 -14.49
N GLY A 42 -11.91 -14.75 -15.17
CA GLY A 42 -12.14 -14.20 -16.51
C GLY A 42 -12.83 -12.82 -16.60
N SER A 43 -13.37 -12.26 -15.51
CA SER A 43 -14.11 -10.96 -15.56
C SER A 43 -13.23 -9.70 -15.57
N LEU A 44 -11.92 -9.83 -15.36
CA LEU A 44 -11.01 -8.70 -15.20
C LEU A 44 -10.37 -8.31 -16.54
N THR A 45 -10.56 -7.05 -16.96
CA THR A 45 -9.91 -6.52 -18.17
C THR A 45 -8.39 -6.61 -18.06
N LEU A 46 -7.68 -6.71 -19.19
CA LEU A 46 -6.21 -6.77 -19.21
C LEU A 46 -5.58 -5.61 -18.42
N ALA A 47 -6.08 -4.38 -18.61
CA ALA A 47 -5.62 -3.21 -17.87
C ALA A 47 -5.72 -3.38 -16.34
N LYS A 48 -6.84 -3.93 -15.85
CA LYS A 48 -7.02 -4.19 -14.41
C LYS A 48 -6.11 -5.32 -13.91
N ARG A 49 -5.81 -6.33 -14.76
CA ARG A 49 -4.86 -7.40 -14.44
C ARG A 49 -3.43 -6.86 -14.33
N ILE A 50 -3.01 -6.01 -15.27
CA ILE A 50 -1.71 -5.32 -15.24
C ILE A 50 -1.60 -4.47 -13.97
N PHE A 51 -2.62 -3.66 -13.67
CA PHE A 51 -2.62 -2.84 -12.47
C PHE A 51 -2.49 -3.68 -11.20
N ASN A 52 -3.28 -4.76 -11.07
CA ASN A 52 -3.20 -5.67 -9.93
C ASN A 52 -1.80 -6.29 -9.77
N TYR A 53 -1.17 -6.68 -10.88
CA TYR A 53 0.20 -7.20 -10.89
C TYR A 53 1.20 -6.15 -10.39
N ARG A 54 1.16 -4.93 -10.93
CA ARG A 54 2.05 -3.82 -10.56
C ARG A 54 1.87 -3.43 -9.09
N LEU A 55 0.63 -3.34 -8.61
CA LEU A 55 0.32 -3.06 -7.21
C LEU A 55 0.86 -4.16 -6.27
N CYS A 56 0.74 -5.43 -6.68
CA CYS A 56 1.34 -6.55 -5.96
C CYS A 56 2.88 -6.45 -5.90
N ARG A 57 3.53 -6.07 -7.01
CA ARG A 57 4.99 -5.85 -7.04
C ARG A 57 5.43 -4.69 -6.14
N ALA A 58 4.68 -3.59 -6.13
CA ALA A 58 4.94 -2.47 -5.22
C ALA A 58 4.91 -2.94 -3.75
N ARG A 59 3.89 -3.71 -3.36
CA ARG A 59 3.80 -4.31 -2.01
C ARG A 59 4.93 -5.29 -1.72
N ARG A 60 5.32 -6.13 -2.69
CA ARG A 60 6.48 -7.03 -2.51
C ARG A 60 7.76 -6.24 -2.30
N GLY A 61 7.95 -5.13 -3.01
CA GLY A 61 9.08 -4.22 -2.82
C GLY A 61 9.17 -3.67 -1.39
N THR A 62 8.05 -3.24 -0.81
CA THR A 62 8.03 -2.74 0.57
C THR A 62 8.36 -3.84 1.59
N VAL A 63 7.85 -5.06 1.39
CA VAL A 63 8.17 -6.22 2.24
C VAL A 63 9.64 -6.63 2.11
N CYS A 64 10.19 -6.64 0.89
CA CYS A 64 11.60 -6.93 0.66
C CYS A 64 12.50 -5.90 1.35
N LEU A 65 12.16 -4.60 1.26
CA LEU A 65 12.88 -3.53 1.95
C LEU A 65 12.79 -3.68 3.47
N HIS A 66 11.59 -3.97 4.01
CA HIS A 66 11.39 -4.25 5.43
C HIS A 66 12.31 -5.40 5.89
N ASN A 67 12.27 -6.53 5.18
CA ASN A 67 13.08 -7.69 5.50
C ASN A 67 14.58 -7.39 5.39
N PHE A 68 15.00 -6.61 4.40
CA PHE A 68 16.38 -6.19 4.25
C PHE A 68 16.83 -5.33 5.44
N ILE A 69 16.07 -4.28 5.78
CA ILE A 69 16.41 -3.40 6.92
C ILE A 69 16.44 -4.22 8.21
N LYS A 70 15.45 -5.08 8.44
CA LYS A 70 15.40 -5.98 9.60
C LYS A 70 16.64 -6.86 9.73
N LYS A 71 17.04 -7.54 8.66
CA LYS A 71 18.25 -8.37 8.65
C LYS A 71 19.50 -7.59 9.03
N ASN A 72 19.63 -6.35 8.56
CA ASN A 72 20.77 -5.50 8.91
C ASN A 72 20.70 -5.04 10.38
N GLU A 73 19.52 -4.71 10.88
CA GLU A 73 19.30 -4.27 12.27
C GLU A 73 19.54 -5.41 13.27
N ASP A 74 19.24 -6.66 12.90
CA ASP A 74 19.47 -7.81 13.77
C ASP A 74 20.96 -8.07 14.05
N LEU A 75 21.86 -7.57 13.17
CA LEU A 75 23.31 -7.58 13.38
C LEU A 75 23.77 -6.54 14.42
N LEU A 76 22.95 -5.55 14.73
CA LEU A 76 23.26 -4.51 15.71
C LEU A 76 22.81 -4.94 17.10
N PRO A 77 23.56 -4.56 18.16
CA PRO A 77 23.08 -4.65 19.53
C PRO A 77 21.74 -3.91 19.67
N THR A 78 20.87 -4.46 20.49
CA THR A 78 19.49 -4.01 20.75
C THR A 78 19.35 -2.48 20.91
N ILE A 79 20.28 -1.83 21.62
CA ILE A 79 20.30 -0.38 21.88
C ILE A 79 20.62 0.49 20.65
N ARG A 80 21.21 -0.08 19.60
CA ARG A 80 21.59 0.64 18.37
C ARG A 80 20.57 0.45 17.23
N ARG A 81 19.55 -0.39 17.42
CA ARG A 81 18.51 -0.66 16.43
C ARG A 81 17.57 0.54 16.30
N ARG A 82 17.53 1.17 15.13
CA ARG A 82 16.69 2.34 14.86
C ARG A 82 15.34 1.97 14.25
N TYR A 83 15.30 0.94 13.40
CA TYR A 83 14.12 0.60 12.63
C TYR A 83 13.03 -0.06 13.47
N CYS A 84 13.43 -0.91 14.42
CA CYS A 84 12.55 -1.50 15.42
C CYS A 84 13.24 -1.43 16.77
N HIS A 85 13.13 -0.26 17.39
CA HIS A 85 13.71 -0.01 18.70
C HIS A 85 13.16 -1.02 19.71
N CYS A 86 14.04 -1.50 20.58
CA CYS A 86 13.78 -2.59 21.51
C CYS A 86 12.60 -2.37 22.43
N ASN A 87 12.27 -1.11 22.67
CA ASN A 87 11.19 -0.75 23.55
C ASN A 87 9.81 -0.81 22.86
N ILE A 88 9.73 -0.90 21.53
CA ILE A 88 8.44 -0.84 20.82
C ILE A 88 7.72 -2.20 20.85
N VAL A 89 8.47 -3.31 20.81
CA VAL A 89 7.90 -4.65 20.68
C VAL A 89 7.89 -5.35 22.04
N ASN A 90 7.00 -6.33 22.23
CA ASN A 90 7.08 -7.19 23.41
C ASN A 90 8.41 -7.94 23.41
N THR A 91 9.06 -7.96 24.57
CA THR A 91 10.17 -8.86 24.87
C THR A 91 9.64 -9.95 25.82
N GLU A 92 10.31 -11.09 25.91
CA GLU A 92 9.93 -12.16 26.85
C GLU A 92 9.84 -11.64 28.30
N ASP A 93 10.68 -10.65 28.64
CA ASP A 93 10.77 -10.06 29.98
C ASP A 93 9.99 -8.74 30.14
N GLY A 94 9.23 -8.28 29.13
CA GLY A 94 8.60 -6.97 29.21
C GLY A 94 7.63 -6.59 28.09
N ALA A 95 6.56 -5.86 28.47
CA ALA A 95 5.58 -5.33 27.54
C ALA A 95 6.17 -4.19 26.69
N GLY A 96 5.91 -4.22 25.38
CA GLY A 96 6.28 -3.12 24.48
C GLY A 96 5.63 -1.80 24.86
N GLN A 97 6.35 -0.69 24.66
CA GLN A 97 6.00 0.69 25.01
C GLN A 97 4.77 1.21 24.27
N TRP A 98 4.32 0.57 23.20
CA TRP A 98 3.06 0.93 22.52
C TRP A 98 1.84 0.88 23.45
N ARG A 99 1.91 0.19 24.60
CA ARG A 99 0.87 0.19 25.65
C ARG A 99 0.89 1.42 26.56
N ASN A 100 2.03 2.11 26.61
CA ASN A 100 2.21 3.35 27.37
C ASN A 100 2.01 4.59 26.49
N ASP A 101 1.80 4.40 25.19
CA ASP A 101 1.29 5.45 24.33
C ASP A 101 -0.04 5.90 24.94
N VAL A 102 -0.04 7.09 25.55
CA VAL A 102 -1.26 7.78 25.94
C VAL A 102 -2.20 7.74 24.73
N PRO A 103 -3.52 7.60 24.92
CA PRO A 103 -4.46 7.81 23.84
C PRO A 103 -4.33 9.27 23.40
N THR A 104 -3.35 9.54 22.55
CA THR A 104 -3.40 10.65 21.62
C THR A 104 -4.72 10.44 20.89
N GLU A 105 -5.40 11.50 20.48
CA GLU A 105 -6.70 11.47 19.79
C GLU A 105 -6.72 10.66 18.46
N SER A 106 -5.71 9.82 18.23
CA SER A 106 -5.51 8.76 17.23
C SER A 106 -6.76 7.96 16.87
N PHE A 107 -7.68 7.77 17.82
CA PHE A 107 -8.98 7.16 17.57
C PHE A 107 -10.08 8.20 17.79
N TYR A 108 -10.12 9.24 16.94
CA TYR A 108 -11.41 9.87 16.65
C TYR A 108 -12.42 8.74 16.43
N ILE A 109 -13.57 8.83 17.09
CA ILE A 109 -14.71 7.96 16.83
C ILE A 109 -14.81 7.86 15.31
N ILE A 110 -14.63 6.65 14.76
CA ILE A 110 -14.76 6.41 13.33
C ILE A 110 -16.24 6.65 13.01
N SER A 111 -16.56 7.91 12.77
CA SER A 111 -17.89 8.32 12.37
C SER A 111 -18.19 7.61 11.05
N ASN A 112 -19.45 7.23 10.89
CA ASN A 112 -19.89 6.42 9.77
C ASN A 112 -19.54 7.13 8.45
N THR A 113 -18.44 6.71 7.81
CA THR A 113 -17.92 7.32 6.57
C THR A 113 -18.69 6.80 5.36
N ARG A 114 -20.01 6.69 5.50
CA ARG A 114 -20.93 6.24 4.47
C ARG A 114 -21.36 7.42 3.62
N SER A 115 -20.50 7.83 2.69
CA SER A 115 -20.96 8.55 1.51
C SER A 115 -20.64 7.73 0.27
N ASN A 116 -21.62 7.54 -0.60
CA ASN A 116 -21.41 6.89 -1.89
C ASN A 116 -20.49 7.73 -2.80
N ALA A 117 -20.41 9.05 -2.56
CA ALA A 117 -19.48 9.96 -3.24
C ALA A 117 -18.02 9.57 -2.98
N TYR A 118 -17.69 9.13 -1.77
CA TYR A 118 -16.35 8.67 -1.42
C TYR A 118 -15.93 7.43 -2.22
N LYS A 119 -16.86 6.49 -2.43
CA LYS A 119 -16.62 5.33 -3.30
C LYS A 119 -16.43 5.75 -4.76
N LYS A 120 -17.15 6.76 -5.24
CA LYS A 120 -16.97 7.29 -6.61
C LYS A 120 -15.57 7.90 -6.76
N GLN A 121 -15.16 8.78 -5.85
CA GLN A 121 -13.83 9.40 -5.89
C GLN A 121 -12.70 8.37 -5.78
N ALA A 122 -12.82 7.40 -4.87
CA ALA A 122 -11.82 6.36 -4.71
C ALA A 122 -11.67 5.48 -5.97
N ASN A 123 -12.77 5.23 -6.69
CA ASN A 123 -12.71 4.55 -7.99
C ASN A 123 -12.08 5.41 -9.08
N VAL A 124 -12.38 6.71 -9.13
CA VAL A 124 -11.75 7.66 -10.05
C VAL A 124 -10.25 7.70 -9.83
N ASN A 125 -9.81 7.84 -8.56
CA ASN A 125 -8.39 7.80 -8.22
C ASN A 125 -7.76 6.49 -8.71
N ARG A 126 -8.34 5.33 -8.37
CA ARG A 126 -7.80 4.05 -8.82
C ARG A 126 -7.72 3.94 -10.35
N GLN A 127 -8.68 4.50 -11.07
CA GLN A 127 -8.67 4.54 -12.52
C GLN A 127 -7.52 5.41 -13.06
N GLN A 128 -7.32 6.63 -12.52
CA GLN A 128 -6.19 7.48 -12.91
C GLN A 128 -4.84 6.81 -12.65
N PHE A 129 -4.71 6.13 -11.50
CA PHE A 129 -3.54 5.31 -11.20
C PHE A 129 -3.37 4.16 -12.19
N THR A 130 -4.47 3.51 -12.59
CA THR A 130 -4.44 2.42 -13.56
C THR A 130 -4.01 2.90 -14.95
N GLU A 131 -4.53 4.03 -15.40
CA GLU A 131 -4.16 4.63 -16.69
C GLU A 131 -2.67 4.99 -16.69
N TYR A 132 -2.22 5.78 -15.72
CA TYR A 132 -0.82 6.21 -15.66
C TYR A 132 0.16 5.05 -15.47
N PHE A 133 -0.06 4.21 -14.44
CA PHE A 133 0.90 3.17 -14.11
C PHE A 133 0.83 1.96 -15.02
N ASN A 134 -0.16 1.80 -15.91
CA ASN A 134 -0.11 0.70 -16.88
C ASN A 134 0.77 1.04 -18.08
N ASP A 135 0.87 2.32 -18.45
CA ASP A 135 1.67 2.78 -19.58
C ASP A 135 3.12 3.01 -19.15
N GLU A 136 3.33 3.76 -18.06
CA GLU A 136 4.66 4.13 -17.59
C GLU A 136 5.49 2.89 -17.19
N GLY A 137 6.67 2.72 -17.78
CA GLY A 137 7.57 1.59 -17.47
C GLY A 137 7.02 0.21 -17.85
N ALA A 138 6.09 0.13 -18.80
CA ALA A 138 5.60 -1.15 -19.34
C ALA A 138 6.69 -1.93 -20.06
N VAL A 139 6.74 -3.24 -19.81
CA VAL A 139 7.65 -4.16 -20.51
C VAL A 139 6.87 -5.39 -20.98
N SER A 140 7.16 -5.86 -22.19
CA SER A 140 6.44 -6.96 -22.86
C SER A 140 6.35 -8.24 -22.02
N TRP A 141 7.44 -8.66 -21.39
CA TRP A 141 7.49 -9.87 -20.56
C TRP A 141 6.54 -9.81 -19.34
N GLN A 142 6.13 -8.61 -18.88
CA GLN A 142 5.17 -8.50 -17.79
C GLN A 142 3.81 -9.09 -18.19
N ILE A 143 3.42 -8.93 -19.46
CA ILE A 143 2.16 -9.47 -19.99
C ILE A 143 2.19 -11.00 -19.99
N GLU A 144 3.34 -11.59 -20.34
CA GLU A 144 3.55 -13.05 -20.28
C GLU A 144 3.38 -13.57 -18.84
N LYS A 145 4.03 -12.92 -17.87
CA LYS A 145 3.88 -13.23 -16.43
C LYS A 145 2.45 -13.08 -15.91
N ILE A 146 1.68 -12.14 -16.44
CA ILE A 146 0.28 -11.92 -16.03
C ILE A 146 -0.64 -13.01 -16.59
N ASN A 147 -0.33 -13.52 -17.79
CA ASN A 147 -1.08 -14.60 -18.44
C ASN A 147 -0.71 -15.99 -17.93
N HIS A 148 0.54 -16.16 -17.50
CA HIS A 148 1.05 -17.37 -16.88
C HIS A 148 1.57 -17.05 -15.47
N PRO A 149 0.66 -16.81 -14.50
CA PRO A 149 1.09 -16.55 -13.13
C PRO A 149 1.81 -17.78 -12.59
N ASP A 150 3.03 -17.59 -12.08
CA ASP A 150 3.75 -18.65 -11.37
C ASP A 150 2.96 -18.99 -10.09
N PHE A 151 2.18 -20.07 -10.13
CA PHE A 151 1.57 -20.71 -8.98
C PHE A 151 2.12 -22.13 -8.85
#